data_AF-A0A2V5VJA4-F1
#
_entry.id   AF-A0A2V5VJA4-F1
#
_cell.length_a   1.000
_cell.length_b   1.000
_cell.length_c   1.000
_cell.angle_alpha   90.00
_cell.angle_beta   90.00
_cell.angle_gamma   90.00
#
_symmetry.space_group_name_H-M   'P 1'
#
loop_
_entity.id
_entity.type
_entity.pdbx_description
1 polymer ?
#
loop_
_entity_poly.entity_id
_entity_poly.type
_entity_poly.pdbx_seq_one_letter_code
_entity_poly.pdbx_strand_id
1 'polypeptide(L)'
;MSLTNNIAEGHGRYHYLEQIKFTLQARGSLQELIDDLNVCDDGHYLPADEIVSLKQQGWRVYQLVNGYIRYLRERKTGASVALRESTPAYGITDDELDAILDEPIQRFSDSTIQRFNER
;
A
#
# COMPACT_ATOMS: atom_id res chain seq x y z
N MET A 1 6.72 -1.76 13.75
CA MET A 1 6.01 -2.56 12.72
C MET A 1 4.72 -1.85 12.33
N SER A 2 4.79 -0.86 11.45
CA SER A 2 3.62 -0.07 11.01
C SER A 2 2.78 -0.77 9.94
N LEU A 3 3.44 -1.45 8.98
CA LEU A 3 2.80 -2.17 7.87
C LEU A 3 1.74 -3.19 8.35
N THR A 4 2.14 -4.16 9.15
CA THR A 4 1.26 -5.25 9.63
C THR A 4 0.18 -4.74 10.57
N ASN A 5 0.51 -3.75 11.41
CA ASN A 5 -0.44 -3.15 12.36
C ASN A 5 -1.55 -2.42 11.61
N ASN A 6 -1.21 -1.63 10.60
CA ASN A 6 -2.19 -0.94 9.77
C ASN A 6 -3.10 -1.92 9.03
N ILE A 7 -2.57 -3.02 8.47
CA ILE A 7 -3.41 -4.05 7.81
C ILE A 7 -4.38 -4.69 8.81
N ALA A 8 -3.88 -5.09 10.00
CA ALA A 8 -4.70 -5.73 11.01
C ALA A 8 -5.78 -4.79 11.58
N GLU A 9 -5.41 -3.53 11.84
CA GLU A 9 -6.33 -2.51 12.33
C GLU A 9 -7.40 -2.18 11.30
N GLY A 10 -7.01 -2.01 10.03
CA GLY A 10 -7.95 -1.85 8.93
C GLY A 10 -8.92 -3.02 8.88
N HIS A 11 -8.41 -4.25 8.78
CA HIS A 11 -9.24 -5.47 8.71
C HIS A 11 -10.17 -5.65 9.92
N GLY A 12 -9.78 -5.22 11.11
CA GLY A 12 -10.61 -5.26 12.30
C GLY A 12 -11.81 -4.29 12.29
N ARG A 13 -11.84 -3.33 11.35
CA ARG A 13 -12.92 -2.34 11.21
C ARG A 13 -13.95 -2.79 10.17
N TYR A 14 -15.23 -2.71 10.53
CA TYR A 14 -16.33 -3.18 9.67
C TYR A 14 -16.64 -2.25 8.48
N HIS A 15 -16.07 -1.05 8.44
CA HIS A 15 -16.33 -0.07 7.37
C HIS A 15 -15.25 -0.10 6.28
N TYR A 16 -15.67 -0.24 5.02
CA TYR A 16 -14.78 -0.29 3.86
C TYR A 16 -13.89 0.96 3.73
N LEU A 17 -14.40 2.15 4.06
CA LEU A 17 -13.62 3.40 4.00
C LEU A 17 -12.46 3.39 4.99
N GLU A 18 -12.71 2.96 6.23
CA GLU A 18 -11.65 2.83 7.24
C GLU A 18 -10.65 1.74 6.83
N GLN A 19 -11.15 0.59 6.38
CA GLN A 19 -10.30 -0.48 5.84
C GLN A 19 -9.37 0.02 4.73
N ILE A 20 -9.89 0.79 3.77
CA ILE A 20 -9.11 1.38 2.69
C ILE A 20 -8.08 2.36 3.25
N LYS A 21 -8.48 3.28 4.14
CA LYS A 21 -7.58 4.26 4.76
C LYS A 21 -6.37 3.61 5.44
N PHE A 22 -6.61 2.60 6.29
CA PHE A 22 -5.55 1.89 6.97
C PHE A 22 -4.68 1.07 6.01
N THR A 23 -5.29 0.44 5.00
CA THR A 23 -4.54 -0.28 3.95
C THR A 23 -3.64 0.66 3.13
N LEU A 24 -4.05 1.92 2.94
CA LEU A 24 -3.22 2.94 2.28
C LEU A 24 -2.04 3.39 3.15
N GLN A 25 -2.25 3.55 4.46
CA GLN A 25 -1.15 3.81 5.38
C GLN A 25 -0.16 2.65 5.41
N ALA A 26 -0.68 1.41 5.39
CA ALA A 26 0.14 0.20 5.25
C ALA A 26 0.98 0.24 3.96
N ARG A 27 0.37 0.62 2.82
CA ARG A 27 1.08 0.79 1.55
C ARG A 27 2.20 1.83 1.64
N GLY A 28 1.95 2.97 2.30
CA GLY A 28 2.97 4.00 2.54
C GLY A 28 4.17 3.45 3.33
N SER A 29 3.92 2.77 4.45
CA SER A 29 4.99 2.15 5.23
C SER A 29 5.77 1.05 4.49
N LEU A 30 5.13 0.35 3.54
CA LEU A 30 5.85 -0.59 2.68
C LEU A 30 6.78 0.13 1.69
N GLN A 31 6.36 1.28 1.16
CA GLN A 31 7.21 2.07 0.28
C GLN A 31 8.41 2.65 1.02
N GLU A 32 8.21 3.15 2.25
CA GLU A 32 9.31 3.57 3.13
C GLU A 32 10.29 2.42 3.36
N LEU A 33 9.81 1.21 3.67
CA LEU A 33 10.68 0.04 3.84
C LEU A 33 11.48 -0.30 2.57
N ILE A 34 10.87 -0.21 1.39
CA ILE A 34 11.58 -0.46 0.12
C ILE A 34 12.64 0.62 -0.12
N ASP A 35 12.38 1.87 0.25
CA ASP A 35 13.34 2.96 0.14
C ASP A 35 14.50 2.81 1.14
N ASP A 36 14.21 2.42 2.38
CA ASP A 36 15.22 2.07 3.38
C ASP A 36 16.17 0.98 2.87
N LEU A 37 15.67 0.01 2.08
CA LEU A 37 16.52 -0.99 1.42
C LEU A 37 17.44 -0.40 0.34
N ASN A 38 17.12 0.75 -0.26
CA ASN A 38 18.07 1.48 -1.12
C ASN A 38 19.18 2.10 -0.27
N VAL A 39 18.83 2.71 0.87
CA VAL A 39 19.82 3.24 1.81
C VAL A 39 20.73 2.13 2.35
N CYS A 40 20.17 0.94 2.60
CA CYS A 40 20.95 -0.24 2.99
C CYS A 40 21.97 -0.66 1.92
N ASP A 41 21.58 -0.56 0.64
CA ASP A 41 22.41 -0.91 -0.52
C ASP A 41 23.57 0.09 -0.68
N ASP A 42 23.25 1.39 -0.68
CA ASP A 42 24.22 2.48 -0.79
C ASP A 42 25.25 2.42 0.35
N GLY A 43 24.79 2.14 1.57
CA GLY A 43 25.64 2.01 2.75
C GLY A 43 26.32 0.65 2.91
N HIS A 44 26.09 -0.30 2.00
CA HIS A 44 26.64 -1.66 2.05
C HIS A 44 26.38 -2.38 3.39
N TYR A 45 25.20 -2.14 3.96
CA TYR A 45 24.81 -2.68 5.27
C TYR A 45 24.40 -4.15 5.19
N LEU A 46 23.96 -4.62 4.02
CA LEU A 46 23.60 -6.01 3.73
C LEU A 46 24.20 -6.45 2.37
N PRO A 47 24.36 -7.76 2.15
CA PRO A 47 24.72 -8.30 0.83
C PRO A 47 23.70 -7.90 -0.24
N ALA A 48 24.18 -7.57 -1.44
CA ALA A 48 23.34 -7.09 -2.53
C ALA A 48 22.26 -8.10 -2.93
N ASP A 49 22.58 -9.40 -2.92
CA ASP A 49 21.64 -10.49 -3.22
C ASP A 49 20.51 -10.58 -2.18
N GLU A 50 20.81 -10.38 -0.90
CA GLU A 50 19.80 -10.29 0.16
C GLU A 50 18.89 -9.07 -0.05
N ILE A 51 19.46 -7.91 -0.36
CA ILE A 51 18.69 -6.68 -0.64
C ILE A 51 17.76 -6.87 -1.84
N VAL A 52 18.25 -7.49 -2.92
CA VAL A 52 17.44 -7.80 -4.10
C VAL A 52 16.27 -8.72 -3.74
N SER A 53 16.52 -9.78 -2.97
CA SER A 53 15.48 -10.69 -2.50
C SER A 53 14.43 -9.98 -1.64
N LEU A 54 14.85 -9.11 -0.72
CA LEU A 54 13.95 -8.31 0.13
C LEU A 54 13.12 -7.32 -0.69
N LYS A 55 13.73 -6.61 -1.66
CA LYS A 55 13.00 -5.71 -2.56
C LYS A 55 11.96 -6.48 -3.39
N GLN A 56 12.30 -7.66 -3.92
CA GLN A 56 11.36 -8.51 -4.65
C GLN A 56 10.16 -8.91 -3.79
N GLN A 57 10.39 -9.31 -2.53
CA GLN A 57 9.32 -9.60 -1.58
C GLN A 57 8.47 -8.36 -1.29
N GLY A 58 9.10 -7.20 -1.07
CA GLY A 58 8.41 -5.93 -0.87
C GLY A 58 7.50 -5.57 -2.03
N TRP A 59 7.98 -5.69 -3.28
CA TRP A 59 7.18 -5.47 -4.48
C TRP A 59 6.02 -6.45 -4.60
N ARG A 60 6.23 -7.72 -4.23
CA ARG A 60 5.15 -8.70 -4.22
C ARG A 60 4.05 -8.31 -3.23
N VAL A 61 4.41 -7.87 -2.03
CA VAL A 61 3.44 -7.38 -1.03
C VAL A 61 2.73 -6.12 -1.55
N TYR A 62 3.45 -5.21 -2.21
CA TYR A 62 2.87 -3.99 -2.77
C TYR A 62 1.76 -4.28 -3.80
N GLN A 63 2.00 -5.24 -4.69
CA GLN A 63 0.99 -5.71 -5.65
C GLN A 63 -0.23 -6.32 -4.95
N LEU A 64 -0.03 -7.11 -3.89
CA LEU A 64 -1.13 -7.69 -3.11
C LEU A 64 -1.96 -6.62 -2.40
N VAL A 65 -1.29 -5.63 -1.78
CA VAL A 65 -1.94 -4.50 -1.12
C VAL A 65 -2.76 -3.70 -2.13
N ASN A 66 -2.22 -3.41 -3.32
CA ASN A 66 -2.97 -2.72 -4.37
C ASN A 66 -4.17 -3.53 -4.88
N GLY A 67 -4.01 -4.85 -5.05
CA GLY A 67 -5.12 -5.74 -5.40
C GLY A 67 -6.21 -5.73 -4.34
N TYR A 68 -5.83 -5.72 -3.06
CA TYR A 68 -6.76 -5.64 -1.94
C TYR A 68 -7.51 -4.30 -1.90
N ILE A 69 -6.82 -3.18 -2.09
CA ILE A 69 -7.45 -1.85 -2.20
C ILE A 69 -8.49 -1.84 -3.33
N ARG A 70 -8.14 -2.36 -4.51
CA ARG A 70 -9.07 -2.42 -5.66
C ARG A 70 -10.32 -3.23 -5.31
N TYR A 71 -10.13 -4.40 -4.70
CA TYR A 71 -11.22 -5.24 -4.22
C TYR A 71 -12.12 -4.53 -3.21
N LEU A 72 -11.56 -3.82 -2.23
CA LEU A 72 -12.33 -3.06 -1.25
C LEU A 72 -13.16 -1.95 -1.91
N ARG A 73 -12.61 -1.28 -2.93
CA ARG A 73 -13.35 -0.28 -3.72
C ARG A 73 -14.50 -0.91 -4.51
N GLU A 74 -14.25 -2.03 -5.19
CA GLU A 74 -15.30 -2.75 -5.92
C GLU A 74 -16.45 -3.17 -4.99
N ARG A 75 -16.14 -3.57 -3.76
CA ARG A 75 -17.14 -3.89 -2.72
C ARG A 75 -17.87 -2.67 -2.15
N LYS A 76 -17.24 -1.49 -2.12
CA LYS A 76 -17.93 -0.22 -1.83
C LYS A 76 -18.97 0.08 -2.92
N THR A 77 -18.64 -0.17 -4.19
CA THR A 77 -19.48 0.22 -5.35
C THR A 77 -20.55 -0.82 -5.70
N GLY A 78 -20.29 -2.12 -5.48
CA GLY A 78 -21.15 -3.24 -5.90
C GLY A 78 -21.89 -3.92 -4.75
N ALA A 79 -23.17 -3.58 -4.59
CA ALA A 79 -24.24 -4.31 -3.86
C ALA A 79 -24.17 -4.39 -2.32
N SER A 80 -25.09 -3.64 -1.70
CA SER A 80 -25.73 -3.87 -0.38
C SER A 80 -25.00 -3.38 0.87
N VAL A 81 -25.42 -2.20 1.37
CA VAL A 81 -25.72 -1.79 2.77
C VAL A 81 -25.75 -0.24 2.71
N ALA A 82 -26.85 0.46 2.42
CA ALA A 82 -28.19 0.37 3.00
C ALA A 82 -28.25 0.30 4.54
N LEU A 83 -27.20 0.73 5.24
CA LEU A 83 -27.29 1.16 6.63
C LEU A 83 -26.44 2.40 6.79
N ARG A 84 -27.13 3.53 6.96
CA ARG A 84 -26.59 4.79 7.47
C ARG A 84 -25.73 4.51 8.69
N GLU A 85 -24.44 4.78 8.65
CA GLU A 85 -23.71 5.09 9.88
C GLU A 85 -22.82 6.30 9.60
N SER A 86 -23.06 7.33 10.40
CA SER A 86 -22.54 8.69 10.26
C SER A 86 -21.02 8.70 10.06
N THR A 87 -20.59 9.28 8.93
CA THR A 87 -19.20 9.69 8.72
C THR A 87 -18.73 10.48 9.95
N PRO A 88 -17.69 10.02 10.69
CA PRO A 88 -17.17 10.80 11.80
C PRO A 88 -16.59 12.10 11.23
N ALA A 89 -16.92 13.24 11.84
CA ALA A 89 -16.59 14.60 11.37
C ALA A 89 -15.09 14.93 11.30
N TYR A 90 -14.21 13.94 11.52
CA TYR A 90 -12.75 14.05 11.49
C TYR A 90 -12.09 13.04 10.52
N GLY A 91 -12.86 12.45 9.60
CA GLY A 91 -12.35 11.59 8.52
C GLY A 91 -12.15 12.37 7.22
N ILE A 92 -11.09 12.02 6.47
CA ILE A 92 -10.92 12.41 5.06
C ILE A 92 -12.22 12.03 4.33
N THR A 93 -12.80 12.97 3.61
CA THR A 93 -14.05 12.73 2.86
C THR A 93 -13.80 11.76 1.70
N ASP A 94 -14.86 11.12 1.23
CA ASP A 94 -14.79 10.20 0.09
C ASP A 94 -14.14 10.85 -1.14
N ASP A 95 -14.47 12.12 -1.40
CA ASP A 95 -13.93 12.90 -2.51
C ASP A 95 -12.43 13.21 -2.34
N GLU A 96 -11.99 13.53 -1.12
CA GLU A 96 -10.57 13.76 -0.82
C GLU A 96 -9.74 12.47 -0.92
N LEU A 97 -10.32 11.35 -0.50
CA LEU A 97 -9.68 10.04 -0.60
C LEU A 97 -9.52 9.64 -2.07
N ASP A 98 -10.57 9.81 -2.87
CA ASP A 98 -10.52 9.51 -4.31
C ASP A 98 -9.54 10.43 -5.04
N ALA A 99 -9.46 11.72 -4.69
CA ALA A 99 -8.49 12.65 -5.24
C ALA A 99 -7.02 12.28 -4.93
N ILE A 100 -6.72 11.85 -3.70
CA ILE A 100 -5.37 11.38 -3.31
C ILE A 100 -4.99 10.09 -4.06
N LEU A 101 -5.98 9.32 -4.47
CA LEU A 101 -5.78 8.00 -5.06
C LEU A 101 -5.70 7.99 -6.57
N ASP A 102 -6.30 8.97 -7.23
CA ASP A 102 -6.22 9.18 -8.68
C ASP A 102 -5.00 10.01 -9.10
N GLU A 103 -4.23 10.54 -8.15
CA GLU A 103 -2.91 11.12 -8.43
C GLU A 103 -2.03 10.10 -9.17
N PRO A 104 -1.52 10.44 -10.37
CA PRO A 104 -0.66 9.54 -11.13
C PRO A 104 0.66 9.36 -10.39
N ILE A 105 0.76 8.28 -9.63
CA ILE A 105 2.00 7.88 -8.96
C ILE A 105 3.06 7.72 -10.06
N GLN A 106 4.21 8.38 -9.89
CA GLN A 106 5.40 8.15 -10.72
C GLN A 106 5.66 6.64 -10.75
N ARG A 107 5.21 5.99 -11.84
CA ARG A 107 5.55 4.61 -12.11
C ARG A 107 7.06 4.59 -12.29
N PHE A 108 7.80 4.23 -11.25
CA PHE A 108 9.16 3.77 -11.45
C PHE A 108 9.05 2.57 -12.38
N SER A 109 9.43 2.82 -13.64
CA SER A 109 9.18 1.93 -14.75
C SER A 109 9.72 0.53 -14.47
N ASP A 110 9.06 -0.49 -15.01
CA ASP A 110 9.52 -1.89 -15.01
C ASP A 110 11.00 -2.07 -15.42
N SER A 111 11.60 -1.07 -16.08
CA SER A 111 13.03 -1.04 -16.41
C SER A 111 13.95 -1.06 -15.17
N THR A 112 13.51 -0.57 -14.01
CA THR A 112 14.29 -0.68 -12.76
C THR A 112 14.32 -2.14 -12.28
N ILE A 113 13.20 -2.87 -12.39
CA ILE A 113 13.14 -4.30 -12.03
C ILE A 113 13.93 -5.15 -13.01
N GLN A 114 13.91 -4.81 -14.31
CA GLN A 114 14.68 -5.53 -15.33
C GLN A 114 16.20 -5.37 -15.15
N ARG A 115 16.66 -4.18 -14.74
CA ARG A 115 18.09 -3.95 -14.44
C ARG A 115 18.62 -4.73 -13.23
N PHE A 116 17.75 -5.16 -12.33
CA PHE A 116 18.14 -5.98 -11.17
C PHE A 116 18.32 -7.47 -11.51
N ASN A 117 17.77 -7.95 -12.62
CA ASN A 117 17.91 -9.35 -13.05
C ASN A 117 19.08 -9.58 -14.04
N GLU A 118 19.79 -8.52 -14.43
CA GLU A 118 20.85 -8.56 -15.46
C GLU A 118 22.26 -8.26 -14.90
N ARG A 119 22.46 -8.22 -13.58
CA ARG A 119 23.78 -8.02 -12.95
C ARG A 119 24.13 -9.14 -11.98
#